data_AF-A0A839ZXB4-F1
#
_entry.id   AF-A0A839ZXB4-F1
#
_cell.length_a   1.000
_cell.length_b   1.000
_cell.length_c   1.000
_cell.angle_alpha   90.00
_cell.angle_beta   90.00
_cell.angle_gamma   90.00
#
_symmetry.space_group_name_H-M   'P 1'
#
loop_
_entity.id
_entity.type
_entity.pdbx_description
1 polymer ?
#
loop_
_entity_poly.entity_id
_entity_poly.type
_entity_poly.pdbx_seq_one_letter_code
_entity_poly.pdbx_strand_id
1 'polypeptide(L)'
;MIESPAADATSTGVIKTADARGRIVAELPLKRGYYVAADTPCAQASNATVVLLRREGLGGSQDFCEFKKIEQTASSTYRVTQSCGDLRGGGEETSIVTYELLGDAGFKSKTEFGWEHSARRCEQSSMPADWRENDISDVIG
;
A
#
# COMPACT_ATOMS: atom_id res chain seq x y z
N MET A 1 15.88 -38.88 45.78
CA MET A 1 15.50 -37.85 46.75
C MET A 1 16.71 -36.99 47.03
N ILE A 2 16.85 -35.86 46.34
CA ILE A 2 17.60 -34.66 46.78
C ILE A 2 16.99 -33.45 46.01
N GLU A 3 16.84 -32.33 46.72
CA GLU A 3 15.98 -31.16 46.50
C GLU A 3 16.46 -30.11 45.45
N SER A 4 15.56 -29.15 45.15
CA SER A 4 15.76 -27.73 44.73
C SER A 4 15.11 -27.33 43.39
N PRO A 5 14.70 -26.05 43.20
CA PRO A 5 13.58 -25.38 43.87
C PRO A 5 12.65 -24.62 42.89
N ALA A 6 11.63 -23.99 43.45
CA ALA A 6 10.63 -23.15 42.80
C ALA A 6 11.12 -21.77 42.32
N ALA A 7 10.29 -21.19 41.46
CA ALA A 7 9.87 -19.78 41.38
C ALA A 7 10.41 -18.90 40.23
N ASP A 8 9.42 -18.42 39.47
CA ASP A 8 9.20 -17.07 38.94
C ASP A 8 10.12 -16.51 37.84
N ALA A 9 9.53 -16.27 36.67
CA ALA A 9 9.59 -14.93 36.09
C ALA A 9 8.45 -14.76 35.08
N THR A 10 7.41 -14.10 35.58
CA THR A 10 6.45 -13.28 34.84
C THR A 10 7.08 -12.60 33.60
N SER A 11 6.43 -12.72 32.45
CA SER A 11 6.52 -11.69 31.40
C SER A 11 5.17 -11.53 30.74
N THR A 12 4.26 -10.94 31.50
CA THR A 12 3.12 -10.18 30.99
C THR A 12 3.66 -9.01 30.18
N GLY A 13 4.01 -9.28 28.92
CA GLY A 13 4.21 -8.25 27.92
C GLY A 13 2.84 -7.68 27.56
N VAL A 14 2.33 -6.76 28.38
CA VAL A 14 1.33 -5.81 27.88
C VAL A 14 2.03 -5.07 26.76
N ILE A 15 1.75 -5.45 25.52
CA ILE A 15 2.11 -4.64 24.37
C ILE A 15 1.41 -3.31 24.64
N LYS A 16 2.20 -2.31 25.04
CA LYS A 16 1.76 -0.92 25.00
C LYS A 16 1.37 -0.71 23.55
N THR A 17 0.07 -0.76 23.26
CA THR A 17 -0.49 -0.12 22.08
C THR A 17 -0.16 1.34 22.27
N ALA A 18 1.01 1.74 21.76
CA ALA A 18 1.31 3.13 21.58
C ALA A 18 0.12 3.68 20.79
N ASP A 19 -0.55 4.67 21.36
CA ASP A 19 -1.33 5.64 20.60
C ASP A 19 -0.32 6.31 19.65
N ALA A 20 0.03 5.60 18.59
CA ALA A 20 0.96 6.03 17.58
C ALA A 20 0.20 7.02 16.73
N ARG A 21 0.10 8.26 17.21
CA ARG A 21 -0.28 9.38 16.36
C ARG A 21 0.80 9.49 15.29
N GLY A 22 0.55 8.81 14.16
CA GLY A 22 1.44 8.81 13.02
C GLY A 22 1.65 10.23 12.52
N ARG A 23 2.84 10.51 11.98
CA ARG A 23 3.12 11.81 11.39
C ARG A 23 2.29 11.94 10.11
N ILE A 24 1.49 13.01 10.01
CA ILE A 24 0.78 13.32 8.76
C ILE A 24 1.78 13.69 7.68
N VAL A 25 1.67 13.05 6.52
CA VAL A 25 2.49 13.33 5.33
C VAL A 25 1.57 13.59 4.14
N ALA A 26 2.07 14.35 3.16
CA ALA A 26 1.26 14.72 1.99
C ALA A 26 1.14 13.59 0.96
N GLU A 27 2.17 12.74 0.84
CA GLU A 27 2.21 11.64 -0.11
C GLU A 27 3.04 10.48 0.43
N LEU A 28 2.81 9.27 -0.08
CA LEU A 28 3.71 8.14 0.15
C LEU A 28 5.04 8.41 -0.56
N PRO A 29 6.21 8.12 0.05
CA PRO A 29 7.51 8.29 -0.58
C PRO A 29 7.82 7.20 -1.62
N LEU A 30 6.86 6.96 -2.51
CA LEU A 30 6.94 6.04 -3.63
C LEU A 30 7.06 6.84 -4.93
N LYS A 31 7.80 6.31 -5.90
CA LYS A 31 7.83 6.90 -7.24
C LYS A 31 6.48 6.73 -7.92
N ARG A 32 5.95 7.81 -8.50
CA ARG A 32 4.71 7.76 -9.30
C ARG A 32 4.90 6.91 -10.56
N GLY A 33 3.78 6.44 -11.12
CA GLY A 33 3.75 5.60 -12.31
C GLY A 33 3.11 4.23 -12.06
N TYR A 34 3.38 3.28 -12.96
CA TYR A 34 2.73 1.96 -12.94
C TYR A 34 3.33 1.01 -11.90
N TYR A 35 2.46 0.40 -11.12
CA TYR A 35 2.76 -0.68 -10.20
C TYR A 35 2.02 -1.93 -10.65
N VAL A 36 2.71 -3.06 -10.65
CA VAL A 36 2.15 -4.36 -11.01
C VAL A 36 2.23 -5.28 -9.79
N ALA A 37 1.21 -6.12 -9.60
CA ALA A 37 1.17 -7.15 -8.59
C ALA A 37 2.52 -7.90 -8.53
N ALA A 38 3.05 -8.13 -7.33
CA ALA A 38 4.43 -8.57 -7.15
C ALA A 38 4.71 -9.96 -7.76
N ASP A 39 3.69 -10.83 -7.80
CA ASP A 39 3.69 -12.16 -8.42
C ASP A 39 3.55 -12.13 -9.95
N THR A 40 3.24 -10.97 -10.54
CA THR A 40 3.03 -10.80 -11.98
C THR A 40 4.26 -10.12 -12.62
N PRO A 41 4.85 -10.69 -13.69
CA PRO A 41 5.89 -10.03 -14.46
C PRO A 41 5.39 -8.73 -15.12
N CYS A 42 6.21 -7.68 -15.19
CA CYS A 42 5.84 -6.40 -15.81
C CYS A 42 5.32 -6.55 -17.25
N ALA A 43 5.94 -7.45 -18.03
CA ALA A 43 5.55 -7.72 -19.42
C ALA A 43 4.24 -8.54 -19.55
N GLN A 44 3.68 -9.01 -18.44
CA GLN A 44 2.41 -9.74 -18.35
C GLN A 44 1.36 -8.97 -17.56
N ALA A 45 1.57 -7.66 -17.35
CA ALA A 45 0.59 -6.79 -16.72
C ALA A 45 -0.76 -6.89 -17.45
N SER A 46 -1.82 -6.77 -16.67
CA SER A 46 -3.21 -6.84 -17.14
C SER A 46 -4.05 -5.85 -16.34
N ASN A 47 -5.27 -5.57 -16.81
CA ASN A 47 -6.21 -4.72 -16.07
C ASN A 47 -6.50 -5.21 -14.63
N ALA A 48 -6.26 -6.49 -14.32
CA ALA A 48 -6.46 -7.04 -12.99
C ALA A 48 -5.25 -6.89 -12.06
N THR A 49 -4.07 -6.61 -12.61
CA THR A 49 -2.78 -6.68 -11.88
C THR A 49 -2.05 -5.36 -11.83
N VAL A 50 -2.50 -4.37 -12.60
CA VAL A 50 -1.87 -3.05 -12.71
C VAL A 50 -2.65 -2.00 -11.94
N VAL A 51 -1.92 -1.12 -11.27
CA VAL A 51 -2.43 0.12 -10.70
C VAL A 51 -1.49 1.27 -11.08
N LEU A 52 -2.04 2.46 -11.26
CA LEU A 52 -1.29 3.69 -11.51
C LEU A 52 -1.22 4.49 -10.22
N LEU A 53 -0.03 4.61 -9.64
CA LEU A 53 0.21 5.46 -8.48
C LEU A 53 0.35 6.91 -8.93
N ARG A 54 -0.53 7.74 -8.42
CA ARG A 54 -0.54 9.20 -8.56
C ARG A 54 -0.22 9.84 -7.22
N ARG A 55 -0.10 11.17 -7.19
CA ARG A 55 0.10 11.92 -5.95
C ARG A 55 -1.06 11.72 -4.97
N GLU A 56 -2.27 11.82 -5.50
CA GLU A 56 -3.50 11.83 -4.71
C GLU A 56 -4.12 10.43 -4.52
N GLY A 57 -3.55 9.35 -5.06
CA GLY A 57 -4.18 8.05 -4.96
C GLY A 57 -3.64 6.95 -5.86
N LEU A 58 -4.34 5.81 -5.84
CA LEU A 58 -4.10 4.66 -6.71
C LEU A 58 -5.28 4.49 -7.67
N GLY A 59 -4.99 4.48 -8.97
CA GLY A 59 -5.97 4.17 -10.00
C GLY A 59 -5.85 2.73 -10.46
N GLY A 60 -6.91 1.94 -10.25
CA GLY A 60 -7.11 0.66 -10.91
C GLY A 60 -7.74 0.84 -12.30
N SER A 61 -8.08 -0.27 -12.94
CA SER A 61 -8.76 -0.24 -14.25
C SER A 61 -10.24 0.11 -14.16
N GLN A 62 -10.86 -0.02 -12.98
CA GLN A 62 -12.30 0.22 -12.77
C GLN A 62 -12.58 1.24 -11.68
N ASP A 63 -11.62 1.46 -10.79
CA ASP A 63 -11.76 2.25 -9.59
C ASP A 63 -10.60 3.24 -9.43
N PHE A 64 -10.86 4.30 -8.67
CA PHE A 64 -9.82 5.18 -8.18
C PHE A 64 -9.95 5.32 -6.67
N CYS A 65 -8.88 4.99 -5.96
CA CYS A 65 -8.74 5.14 -4.52
C CYS A 65 -7.95 6.41 -4.22
N GLU A 66 -8.66 7.49 -3.87
CA GLU A 66 -8.08 8.76 -3.45
C GLU A 66 -7.57 8.66 -2.01
N PHE A 67 -6.33 9.05 -1.77
CA PHE A 67 -5.72 9.18 -0.46
C PHE A 67 -6.23 10.44 0.23
N LYS A 68 -7.19 10.26 1.16
CA LYS A 68 -7.76 11.35 1.97
C LYS A 68 -6.84 11.75 3.12
N LYS A 69 -6.08 10.81 3.68
CA LYS A 69 -5.14 11.06 4.78
C LYS A 69 -4.04 10.01 4.77
N ILE A 70 -2.79 10.43 4.97
CA ILE A 70 -1.63 9.54 5.06
C ILE A 70 -0.89 9.82 6.37
N GLU A 71 -0.76 8.80 7.20
CA GLU A 71 -0.11 8.86 8.50
C GLU A 71 1.08 7.89 8.51
N GLN A 72 2.30 8.40 8.63
CA GLN A 72 3.48 7.57 8.84
C GLN A 72 3.51 7.07 10.28
N THR A 73 3.26 5.78 10.48
CA THR A 73 3.20 5.13 11.80
C THR A 73 4.52 4.47 12.20
N ALA A 74 5.37 4.15 11.22
CA ALA A 74 6.76 3.71 11.41
C ALA A 74 7.63 4.13 10.21
N SER A 75 8.93 3.82 10.24
CA SER A 75 9.89 4.27 9.22
C SER A 75 9.46 3.95 7.78
N SER A 76 8.90 2.76 7.53
CA SER A 76 8.38 2.31 6.23
C SER A 76 6.90 1.93 6.28
N THR A 77 6.19 2.24 7.36
CA THR A 77 4.78 1.85 7.54
C THR A 77 3.90 3.07 7.60
N TYR A 78 2.83 3.04 6.82
CA TYR A 78 1.88 4.13 6.65
C TYR A 78 0.47 3.60 6.85
N ARG A 79 -0.36 4.39 7.53
CA ARG A 79 -1.80 4.20 7.57
C ARG A 79 -2.43 5.21 6.64
N VAL A 80 -3.17 4.73 5.66
CA VAL A 80 -3.82 5.55 4.64
C VAL A 80 -5.32 5.42 4.80
N THR A 81 -5.99 6.54 5.02
CA THR A 81 -7.44 6.62 4.83
C THR A 81 -7.67 6.97 3.36
N GLN A 82 -8.39 6.10 2.65
CA GLN A 82 -8.66 6.26 1.23
C GLN A 82 -10.16 6.19 0.94
N SER A 83 -10.61 6.96 -0.05
CA SER A 83 -11.96 6.89 -0.62
C SER A 83 -11.86 6.26 -1.99
N CYS A 84 -12.43 5.07 -2.17
CA CYS A 84 -12.42 4.36 -3.43
C CYS A 84 -13.78 4.52 -4.12
N GLY A 85 -13.78 5.08 -5.33
CA GLY A 85 -14.97 5.22 -6.16
C GLY A 85 -14.84 4.42 -7.45
N ASP A 86 -15.93 3.78 -7.88
CA ASP A 86 -16.02 3.16 -9.20
C ASP A 86 -16.14 4.25 -10.27
N LEU A 87 -15.32 4.14 -11.31
CA LEU A 87 -15.22 5.11 -12.39
C LEU A 87 -16.48 5.16 -13.28
N ARG A 88 -17.41 4.21 -13.14
CA ARG A 88 -18.68 4.12 -13.90
C ARG A 88 -19.86 4.71 -13.13
N GLY A 89 -19.63 5.37 -12.00
CA GLY A 89 -20.65 6.11 -11.25
C GLY A 89 -21.26 5.34 -10.07
N GLY A 90 -20.48 4.45 -9.45
CA GLY A 90 -20.83 3.86 -8.15
C GLY A 90 -20.65 4.85 -6.99
N GLY A 91 -21.09 4.43 -5.79
CA GLY A 91 -20.82 5.18 -4.55
C GLY A 91 -19.34 5.10 -4.15
N GLU A 92 -18.88 6.11 -3.42
CA GLU A 92 -17.55 6.11 -2.81
C GLU A 92 -17.55 5.33 -1.48
N GLU A 93 -16.56 4.46 -1.29
CA GLU A 93 -16.34 3.76 -0.04
C GLU A 93 -15.05 4.26 0.63
N THR A 94 -15.15 4.70 1.88
CA THR A 94 -13.98 5.07 2.68
C THR A 94 -13.48 3.87 3.48
N SER A 95 -12.19 3.57 3.39
CA SER A 95 -11.53 2.48 4.13
C SER A 95 -10.15 2.90 4.64
N ILE A 96 -9.64 2.15 5.62
CA ILE A 96 -8.28 2.33 6.13
C ILE A 96 -7.39 1.17 5.67
N VAL A 97 -6.28 1.52 5.04
CA VAL A 97 -5.29 0.56 4.51
C VAL A 97 -3.92 0.83 5.11
N THR A 98 -3.27 -0.22 5.60
CA THR A 98 -1.89 -0.16 6.06
C THR A 98 -0.95 -0.49 4.91
N TYR A 99 -0.02 0.42 4.60
CA TYR A 99 1.02 0.24 3.60
C TYR A 99 2.37 0.01 4.29
N GLU A 100 3.06 -1.06 3.92
CA GLU A 100 4.47 -1.29 4.22
C GLU A 100 5.27 -1.09 2.94
N LEU A 101 6.15 -0.09 2.92
CA LEU A 101 6.95 0.25 1.73
C LEU A 101 8.22 -0.58 1.67
N LEU A 102 8.51 -1.07 0.48
CA LEU A 102 9.70 -1.84 0.13
C LEU A 102 10.62 -0.93 -0.70
N GLY A 103 11.26 0.03 -0.03
CA GLY A 103 11.99 1.13 -0.68
C GLY A 103 11.03 2.13 -1.35
N ASP A 104 11.47 2.77 -2.44
CA ASP A 104 10.69 3.76 -3.20
C ASP A 104 9.88 3.16 -4.38
N ALA A 105 9.99 1.85 -4.59
CA ALA A 105 9.51 1.18 -5.81
C ALA A 105 8.64 -0.06 -5.53
N GLY A 106 8.13 -0.22 -4.31
CA GLY A 106 7.23 -1.32 -4.00
C GLY A 106 6.53 -1.14 -2.67
N PHE A 107 5.41 -1.82 -2.50
CA PHE A 107 4.66 -1.82 -1.26
C PHE A 107 3.91 -3.12 -1.05
N LYS A 108 3.57 -3.39 0.20
CA LYS A 108 2.51 -4.30 0.62
C LYS A 108 1.40 -3.49 1.25
N SER A 109 0.16 -3.75 0.90
CA SER A 109 -1.01 -3.09 1.46
C SER A 109 -1.91 -4.11 2.13
N LYS A 110 -2.43 -3.76 3.31
CA LYS A 110 -3.35 -4.60 4.07
C LYS A 110 -4.59 -3.79 4.47
N THR A 111 -5.77 -4.29 4.12
CA THR A 111 -7.03 -3.69 4.55
C THR A 111 -7.36 -4.09 5.99
N GLU A 112 -8.28 -3.36 6.63
CA GLU A 112 -8.79 -3.70 7.96
C GLU A 112 -9.42 -5.10 8.04
N PHE A 113 -9.95 -5.61 6.92
CA PHE A 113 -10.52 -6.96 6.81
C PHE A 113 -9.48 -8.06 6.55
N GLY A 114 -8.19 -7.71 6.52
CA GLY A 114 -7.09 -8.65 6.39
C GLY A 114 -6.74 -9.06 4.96
N TRP A 115 -7.34 -8.43 3.95
CA TRP A 115 -6.92 -8.63 2.56
C TRP A 115 -5.54 -7.98 2.36
N GLU A 116 -4.61 -8.76 1.82
CA GLU A 116 -3.23 -8.34 1.56
C GLU A 116 -2.96 -8.31 0.06
N HIS A 117 -2.33 -7.25 -0.39
CA HIS A 117 -1.87 -7.08 -1.77
C HIS A 117 -0.44 -6.57 -1.77
N SER A 118 0.34 -6.91 -2.78
CA SER A 118 1.72 -6.45 -2.91
C SER A 118 1.97 -6.06 -4.35
N ALA A 119 2.61 -4.92 -4.56
CA ALA A 119 2.91 -4.42 -5.90
C ALA A 119 4.30 -3.79 -5.97
N ARG A 120 4.86 -3.78 -7.17
CA ARG A 120 6.18 -3.18 -7.47
C ARG A 120 6.09 -2.30 -8.71
N ARG A 121 6.88 -1.25 -8.75
CA ARG A 121 6.97 -0.34 -9.88
C ARG A 121 7.53 -1.07 -11.09
N CYS A 122 6.91 -0.86 -12.25
CA CYS A 122 7.40 -1.31 -13.53
C CYS A 122 7.78 -0.11 -14.40
N GLU A 123 8.91 -0.21 -15.10
CA GLU A 123 9.23 0.73 -16.17
C GLU A 123 8.19 0.59 -17.28
N GLN A 124 7.57 1.70 -17.68
CA GLN A 124 6.48 1.72 -18.65
C GLN A 124 6.90 1.07 -19.98
N SER A 125 8.15 1.28 -20.41
CA SER A 125 8.73 0.67 -21.61
C SER A 125 8.75 -0.86 -21.60
N SER A 126 8.75 -1.48 -20.40
CA SER A 126 8.77 -2.93 -20.20
C SER A 126 7.38 -3.55 -20.05
N MET A 127 6.32 -2.75 -20.13
CA MET A 127 4.93 -3.19 -20.03
C MET A 127 4.34 -3.53 -21.40
N PRO A 128 3.19 -4.24 -21.45
CA PRO A 128 2.46 -4.44 -22.69
C PRO A 128 2.02 -3.13 -23.34
N ALA A 129 1.67 -3.20 -24.63
CA ALA A 129 1.29 -2.07 -25.48
C ALA A 129 0.27 -1.15 -24.81
N ASP A 130 -0.78 -1.72 -24.21
CA ASP A 130 -1.86 -0.98 -23.56
C ASP A 130 -1.40 -0.01 -22.45
N TRP A 131 -0.27 -0.28 -21.80
CA TRP A 131 0.32 0.63 -20.79
C TRP A 131 1.52 1.38 -21.32
N ARG A 132 2.32 0.72 -22.16
CA ARG A 132 3.54 1.29 -22.71
C ARG A 132 3.27 2.53 -23.55
N GLU A 133 2.14 2.57 -24.24
CA GLU A 133 1.77 3.64 -25.18
C GLU A 133 0.91 4.74 -24.54
N ASN A 134 0.47 4.57 -23.28
CA ASN A 134 -0.31 5.60 -22.59
C ASN A 134 0.55 6.81 -22.22
N ASP A 135 0.07 8.02 -22.46
CA ASP A 135 0.73 9.19 -21.93
C ASP A 135 0.41 9.36 -20.44
N ILE A 136 1.44 9.20 -19.60
CA ILE A 136 1.38 9.43 -18.15
C ILE A 136 2.33 10.55 -17.72
N SER A 137 2.76 11.42 -18.64
CA SER A 137 3.71 12.50 -18.36
C SER A 137 3.23 13.43 -17.25
N ASP A 138 1.93 13.72 -17.20
CA ASP A 138 1.26 14.48 -16.13
C ASP A 138 1.37 13.80 -14.75
N VAL A 139 1.47 12.47 -14.71
CA VAL A 139 1.57 11.69 -13.47
C VAL A 139 3.01 11.63 -12.94
N ILE A 140 3.99 11.50 -13.83
CA ILE A 140 5.41 11.37 -13.46
C ILE A 140 6.14 12.71 -13.32
N GLY A 141 5.53 13.81 -13.78
CA GLY A 141 6.04 15.18 -13.74
C GLY A 141 6.06 15.84 -12.36
#